data_AF-U9W5G3-F1
#
_entry.id   AF-U9W5G3-F1
#
_cell.length_a   1.000
_cell.length_b   1.000
_cell.length_c   1.000
_cell.angle_alpha   90.00
_cell.angle_beta   90.00
_cell.angle_gamma   90.00
#
_symmetry.space_group_name_H-M   'P 1'
#
loop_
_entity.id
_entity.type
_entity.pdbx_description
1 polymer ?
#
loop_
_entity_poly.entity_id
_entity_poly.type
_entity_poly.pdbx_seq_one_letter_code
_entity_poly.pdbx_strand_id
1 'polypeptide(L)'
;MGLPSGLIEDIDLVIRQDARELIERIEQGLASEHLSKPAYRELGKLLEQVPHLELTNDQMLMPMMQLAVSLLLPTEAAPKNHQSPAMSMAERVSLARDIRKRIAREIRIYRNPLAAVLSAGGSPAAQLISGLTWFTITISLLIGSTTAVRMFLSNQYDIGYQHGISHAQQPNSEDEASESVMDDVVVEGEPWGTTAIAEGEAQGSHVELFSSQEWQYIQLVLAAGGLGSIVSVMLRSRKLENRNRSQSVIPFFIGFFKPVVGTAFSLLAVALIESEIVVVSGFNPSDAETQSKYLYFAIAFIAGFSEVLVPDFLARTEKSMISGNSNKKDDLS
;
A
#
# COMPACT_ATOMS: atom_id res chain seq x y z
N MET A 1 2.15 11.75 21.98
CA MET A 1 1.82 13.15 22.33
C MET A 1 0.56 13.53 21.56
N GLY A 2 -0.60 13.50 22.22
CA GLY A 2 -1.80 14.14 21.70
C GLY A 2 -1.69 15.65 21.93
N LEU A 3 -2.18 16.46 20.98
CA LEU A 3 -2.37 17.88 21.25
C LEU A 3 -3.33 18.02 22.45
N PRO A 4 -3.11 18.99 23.35
CA PRO A 4 -4.03 19.22 24.44
C PRO A 4 -5.42 19.49 23.86
N SER A 5 -6.43 18.78 24.37
CA SER A 5 -7.80 18.74 23.83
C SER A 5 -8.40 20.15 23.62
N GLY A 6 -8.04 21.11 24.48
CA GLY A 6 -8.50 22.49 24.38
C GLY A 6 -8.02 23.26 23.14
N LEU A 7 -6.89 22.88 22.54
CA LEU A 7 -6.33 23.61 21.40
C LEU A 7 -7.16 23.41 20.12
N ILE A 8 -7.88 22.30 20.01
CA ILE A 8 -8.78 22.02 18.87
C ILE A 8 -10.08 22.82 19.01
N GLU A 9 -10.61 22.95 20.22
CA GLU A 9 -11.82 23.75 20.50
C GLU A 9 -11.56 25.23 20.23
N ASP A 10 -10.39 25.74 20.61
CA ASP A 10 -10.01 27.14 20.36
C ASP A 10 -9.94 27.45 18.85
N ILE A 11 -9.40 26.53 18.04
CA ILE A 11 -9.29 26.73 16.58
C ILE A 11 -10.67 26.76 15.91
N ASP A 12 -11.58 25.87 16.29
CA ASP A 12 -12.94 25.84 15.73
C ASP A 12 -13.72 27.12 16.08
N LEU A 13 -13.50 27.64 17.30
CA LEU A 13 -14.14 28.86 17.76
C LEU A 13 -13.65 30.10 16.99
N VAL A 14 -12.35 30.21 16.72
CA VAL A 14 -11.77 31.28 15.91
C VAL A 14 -12.32 31.26 14.48
N ILE A 15 -12.40 30.09 13.84
CA ILE A 15 -12.88 29.99 12.45
C ILE A 15 -14.35 30.37 12.33
N ARG A 16 -15.19 29.98 13.29
CA ARG A 16 -16.60 30.40 13.34
C ARG A 16 -16.74 31.89 13.57
N GLN A 17 -15.88 32.49 14.38
CA GLN A 17 -15.87 33.93 14.58
C GLN A 17 -15.51 34.68 13.29
N ASP A 18 -14.45 34.24 12.60
CA ASP A 18 -14.02 34.82 11.34
C ASP A 18 -15.10 34.69 10.25
N ALA A 19 -15.79 33.54 10.20
CA ALA A 19 -16.89 33.30 9.27
C ALA A 19 -18.05 34.28 9.51
N ARG A 20 -18.41 34.53 10.77
CA ARG A 20 -19.46 35.49 11.14
C ARG A 20 -19.07 36.92 10.79
N GLU A 21 -17.85 37.33 11.12
CA GLU A 21 -17.34 38.65 10.76
C GLU A 21 -17.35 38.85 9.24
N LEU A 22 -16.98 37.81 8.50
CA LEU A 22 -17.02 37.84 7.04
C LEU A 22 -18.45 37.98 6.49
N ILE A 23 -19.43 37.25 7.06
CA ILE A 23 -20.85 37.39 6.69
C ILE A 23 -21.30 38.83 6.93
N GLU A 24 -21.02 39.38 8.12
CA GLU A 24 -21.39 40.74 8.46
C GLU A 24 -20.77 41.76 7.49
N ARG A 25 -19.48 41.62 7.17
CA ARG A 25 -18.81 42.47 6.16
C ARG A 25 -19.44 42.35 4.78
N ILE A 26 -19.82 41.15 4.35
CA ILE A 26 -20.50 40.94 3.06
C ILE A 26 -21.88 41.62 3.09
N GLU A 27 -22.65 41.48 4.17
CA GLU A 27 -23.97 42.08 4.33
C GLU A 27 -23.91 43.61 4.35
N GLN A 28 -22.98 44.19 5.13
CA GLN A 28 -22.70 45.63 5.12
C GLN A 28 -22.31 46.12 3.72
N GLY A 29 -21.47 45.34 3.03
CA GLY A 29 -21.12 45.57 1.65
C GLY A 29 -22.35 45.60 0.74
N LEU A 30 -23.19 44.56 0.77
CA LEU A 30 -24.40 44.44 -0.04
C LEU A 30 -25.43 45.55 0.24
N ALA A 31 -25.44 46.10 1.45
CA ALA A 31 -26.29 47.25 1.81
C ALA A 31 -25.78 48.58 1.23
N SER A 32 -24.52 48.67 0.80
CA SER A 32 -23.96 49.89 0.21
C SER A 32 -24.47 50.09 -1.24
N GLU A 33 -24.95 51.30 -1.53
CA GLU A 33 -25.62 51.63 -2.80
C GLU A 33 -24.67 51.72 -4.02
N HIS A 34 -23.35 51.67 -3.79
CA HIS A 34 -22.32 51.97 -4.80
C HIS A 34 -21.66 50.75 -5.46
N LEU A 35 -22.14 49.54 -5.20
CA LEU A 35 -21.57 48.33 -5.80
C LEU A 35 -22.02 48.10 -7.24
N SER A 36 -21.06 47.77 -8.10
CA SER A 36 -21.38 47.31 -9.45
C SER A 36 -22.18 46.00 -9.43
N LYS A 37 -23.18 45.88 -10.33
CA LYS A 37 -23.98 44.65 -10.51
C LYS A 37 -23.16 43.34 -10.57
N PRO A 38 -22.02 43.24 -11.29
CA PRO A 38 -21.23 42.02 -11.30
C PRO A 38 -20.55 41.72 -9.96
N ALA A 39 -20.18 42.74 -9.17
CA ALA A 39 -19.62 42.56 -7.84
C ALA A 39 -20.67 42.04 -6.85
N TYR A 40 -21.88 42.61 -6.89
CA TYR A 40 -23.02 42.13 -6.09
C TYR A 40 -23.32 40.65 -6.35
N ARG A 41 -23.33 40.25 -7.63
CA ARG A 41 -23.56 38.84 -8.02
C ARG A 41 -22.46 37.91 -7.51
N GLU A 42 -21.20 38.32 -7.54
CA GLU A 42 -20.12 37.47 -7.02
C GLU A 42 -20.08 37.44 -5.48
N LEU A 43 -20.39 38.55 -4.79
CA LEU A 43 -20.55 38.57 -3.32
C LEU A 43 -21.65 37.59 -2.87
N GLY A 44 -22.80 37.58 -3.53
CA GLY A 44 -23.87 36.61 -3.22
C GLY A 44 -23.43 35.15 -3.37
N LYS A 45 -22.62 34.83 -4.39
CA LYS A 45 -22.07 33.47 -4.56
C LYS A 45 -20.97 33.14 -3.55
N LEU A 46 -20.21 34.12 -3.08
CA LEU A 46 -19.21 33.92 -2.02
C LEU A 46 -19.93 33.66 -0.69
N LEU A 47 -21.01 34.40 -0.41
CA LEU A 47 -21.86 34.20 0.77
C LEU A 47 -22.44 32.78 0.84
N GLU A 48 -22.92 32.26 -0.30
CA GLU A 48 -23.41 30.87 -0.42
C GLU A 48 -22.36 29.83 0.00
N GLN A 49 -21.07 30.15 -0.13
CA GLN A 49 -19.98 29.23 0.21
C GLN A 49 -19.52 29.32 1.67
N VAL A 50 -19.85 30.39 2.40
CA VAL A 50 -19.35 30.60 3.77
C VAL A 50 -19.75 29.47 4.73
N PRO A 51 -21.00 28.97 4.75
CA PRO A 51 -21.36 27.85 5.64
C PRO A 51 -20.54 26.58 5.40
N HIS A 52 -20.07 26.39 4.16
CA HIS A 52 -19.23 25.24 3.81
C HIS A 52 -17.77 25.42 4.24
N LEU A 53 -17.30 26.66 4.44
CA LEU A 53 -15.97 26.92 4.97
C LEU A 53 -15.86 26.54 6.44
N GLU A 54 -16.90 26.81 7.23
CA GLU A 54 -16.98 26.42 8.64
C GLU A 54 -16.81 24.90 8.81
N LEU A 55 -17.42 24.12 7.92
CA LEU A 55 -17.34 22.66 7.93
C LEU A 55 -15.96 22.12 7.54
N THR A 56 -15.18 22.86 6.77
CA THR A 56 -13.93 22.34 6.17
C THR A 56 -12.73 22.49 7.11
N ASN A 57 -12.78 23.39 8.11
CA ASN A 57 -11.69 23.67 9.05
C ASN A 57 -10.31 23.87 8.37
N ASP A 58 -10.29 24.38 7.13
CA ASP A 58 -9.04 24.65 6.41
C ASP A 58 -8.65 26.12 6.61
N GLN A 59 -7.55 26.33 7.35
CA GLN A 59 -6.97 27.63 7.67
C GLN A 59 -6.63 28.49 6.45
N MET A 60 -6.50 27.90 5.26
CA MET A 60 -6.19 28.63 4.03
C MET A 60 -7.43 29.14 3.29
N LEU A 61 -8.59 28.50 3.47
CA LEU A 61 -9.78 28.88 2.72
C LEU A 61 -10.39 30.18 3.24
N MET A 62 -10.34 30.41 4.56
CA MET A 62 -10.87 31.62 5.18
C MET A 62 -10.13 32.89 4.70
N PRO A 63 -8.78 32.98 4.73
CA PRO A 63 -8.05 34.12 4.19
C PRO A 63 -8.27 34.34 2.70
N MET A 64 -8.40 33.27 1.90
CA MET A 64 -8.72 33.41 0.47
C MET A 64 -10.11 34.00 0.27
N MET A 65 -11.09 33.59 1.08
CA MET A 65 -12.43 34.13 1.04
C MET A 65 -12.43 35.60 1.46
N GLN A 66 -11.75 35.95 2.56
CA GLN A 66 -11.55 37.34 3.00
C GLN A 66 -10.88 38.18 1.91
N LEU A 67 -9.86 37.65 1.22
CA LEU A 67 -9.22 38.30 0.09
C LEU A 67 -10.21 38.54 -1.05
N ALA A 68 -10.99 37.54 -1.46
CA ALA A 68 -12.00 37.68 -2.50
C ALA A 68 -13.06 38.74 -2.15
N VAL A 69 -13.51 38.79 -0.89
CA VAL A 69 -14.45 39.80 -0.40
C VAL A 69 -13.81 41.19 -0.39
N SER A 70 -12.57 41.32 0.09
CA SER A 70 -11.83 42.61 0.08
C SER A 70 -11.58 43.13 -1.34
N LEU A 71 -11.42 42.23 -2.31
CA LEU A 71 -11.33 42.60 -3.72
C LEU A 71 -12.65 43.12 -4.27
N LEU A 72 -13.80 42.76 -3.71
CA LEU A 72 -15.10 43.23 -4.18
C LEU A 72 -15.61 44.46 -3.43
N LEU A 73 -15.24 44.63 -2.17
CA LEU A 73 -15.66 45.77 -1.36
C LEU A 73 -14.77 47.00 -1.58
N PRO A 74 -15.34 48.22 -1.64
CA PRO A 74 -14.55 49.44 -1.65
C PRO A 74 -13.77 49.54 -0.33
N THR A 75 -12.44 49.57 -0.39
CA THR A 75 -11.62 49.78 0.80
C THR A 75 -11.65 51.28 1.12
N GLU A 76 -12.42 51.69 2.13
CA GLU A 76 -12.58 53.11 2.51
C GLU A 76 -11.25 53.81 2.85
N ALA A 77 -10.21 53.04 3.18
CA ALA A 77 -8.96 53.56 3.72
C ALA A 77 -7.78 53.61 2.74
N ALA A 78 -7.97 53.45 1.42
CA ALA A 78 -6.84 53.52 0.49
C ALA A 78 -6.21 54.93 0.52
N PRO A 79 -4.98 55.11 1.08
CA PRO A 79 -4.33 56.40 1.13
C PRO A 79 -4.02 56.83 -0.30
N LYS A 80 -4.39 58.06 -0.68
CA LYS A 80 -4.24 58.61 -2.04
C LYS A 80 -2.80 58.70 -2.58
N ASN A 81 -1.79 58.16 -1.87
CA ASN A 81 -0.39 58.54 -2.05
C ASN A 81 0.55 57.54 -2.71
N HIS A 82 0.13 56.35 -3.14
CA HIS A 82 1.03 55.41 -3.84
C HIS A 82 0.47 54.95 -5.19
N GLN A 83 1.22 55.25 -6.25
CA GLN A 83 0.96 55.01 -7.68
C GLN A 83 1.03 53.52 -8.07
N SER A 84 0.38 52.63 -7.32
CA SER A 84 0.06 51.32 -7.88
C SER A 84 -1.07 51.51 -8.89
N PRO A 85 -0.98 50.95 -10.11
CA PRO A 85 -2.07 51.05 -11.08
C PRO A 85 -3.34 50.52 -10.44
N ALA A 86 -4.33 51.39 -10.26
CA ALA A 86 -5.59 51.03 -9.63
C ALA A 86 -6.25 49.96 -10.50
N MET A 87 -6.24 48.71 -10.00
CA MET A 87 -6.86 47.58 -10.68
C MET A 87 -8.31 47.92 -10.98
N SER A 88 -8.73 47.75 -12.23
CA SER A 88 -10.09 48.06 -12.64
C SER A 88 -11.09 47.19 -11.89
N MET A 89 -12.31 47.69 -11.68
CA MET A 89 -13.35 46.91 -11.00
C MET A 89 -13.63 45.57 -11.71
N ALA A 90 -13.50 45.54 -13.05
CA ALA A 90 -13.67 44.32 -13.84
C ALA A 90 -12.60 43.26 -13.52
N GLU A 91 -11.34 43.66 -13.39
CA GLU A 91 -10.23 42.77 -13.01
C GLU A 91 -10.35 42.29 -11.56
N ARG A 92 -10.77 43.17 -10.63
CA ARG A 92 -11.06 42.79 -9.24
C ARG A 92 -12.14 41.71 -9.18
N VAL A 93 -13.22 41.88 -9.95
CA VAL A 93 -14.29 40.89 -10.05
C VAL A 93 -13.82 39.58 -10.69
N SER A 94 -12.98 39.62 -11.73
CA SER A 94 -12.45 38.39 -12.33
C SER A 94 -11.55 37.63 -11.37
N LEU A 95 -10.68 38.32 -10.64
CA LEU A 95 -9.81 37.72 -9.64
C LEU A 95 -10.62 37.11 -8.49
N ALA A 96 -11.61 37.83 -7.96
CA ALA A 96 -12.51 37.29 -6.93
C ALA A 96 -13.27 36.05 -7.43
N ARG A 97 -13.73 36.04 -8.70
CA ARG A 97 -14.38 34.88 -9.30
C ARG A 97 -13.45 33.67 -9.42
N ASP A 98 -12.19 33.88 -9.74
CA ASP A 98 -11.22 32.79 -9.84
C ASP A 98 -10.85 32.24 -8.46
N ILE A 99 -10.71 33.09 -7.45
CA ILE A 99 -10.58 32.67 -6.05
C ILE A 99 -11.81 31.85 -5.62
N ARG A 100 -13.03 32.32 -5.90
CA ARG A 100 -14.28 31.60 -5.62
C ARG A 100 -14.32 30.20 -6.26
N LYS A 101 -13.91 30.08 -7.53
CA LYS A 101 -13.84 28.79 -8.23
C LYS A 101 -12.84 27.84 -7.57
N ARG A 102 -11.71 28.37 -7.11
CA ARG A 102 -10.71 27.59 -6.37
C ARG A 102 -11.27 27.11 -5.03
N ILE A 103 -11.91 27.99 -4.26
CA ILE A 103 -12.59 27.62 -3.00
C ILE A 103 -13.65 26.53 -3.25
N ALA A 104 -14.49 26.70 -4.27
CA ALA A 104 -15.53 25.73 -4.64
C ALA A 104 -14.94 24.34 -4.96
N ARG A 105 -13.80 24.31 -5.65
CA ARG A 105 -13.10 23.08 -6.00
C ARG A 105 -12.58 22.40 -4.73
N GLU A 106 -11.97 23.17 -3.84
CA GLU A 106 -11.41 22.64 -2.59
C GLU A 106 -12.52 22.07 -1.69
N ILE A 107 -13.61 22.81 -1.47
CA ILE A 107 -14.78 22.34 -0.70
C ILE A 107 -15.32 21.02 -1.29
N ARG A 108 -15.38 20.90 -2.63
CA ARG A 108 -15.85 19.68 -3.29
C ARG A 108 -14.91 18.49 -3.03
N ILE A 109 -13.60 18.72 -2.99
CA ILE A 109 -12.61 17.68 -2.68
C ILE A 109 -12.82 17.16 -1.24
N TYR A 110 -13.06 18.06 -0.29
CA TYR A 110 -13.29 17.67 1.11
C TYR A 110 -14.62 16.95 1.35
N ARG A 111 -15.66 17.22 0.52
CA ARG A 111 -16.98 16.60 0.69
C ARG A 111 -16.99 15.08 0.46
N ASN A 112 -16.08 14.54 -0.36
CA ASN A 112 -16.04 13.13 -0.73
C ASN A 112 -14.64 12.52 -0.50
N PRO A 113 -14.28 12.18 0.75
CA PRO A 113 -12.95 11.67 1.07
C PRO A 113 -12.63 10.36 0.34
N LEU A 114 -13.63 9.50 0.12
CA LEU A 114 -13.44 8.26 -0.63
C LEU A 114 -13.11 8.50 -2.11
N ALA A 115 -13.75 9.49 -2.73
CA ALA A 115 -13.44 9.85 -4.12
C ALA A 115 -12.04 10.47 -4.23
N ALA A 116 -11.62 11.25 -3.24
CA ALA A 116 -10.27 11.79 -3.14
C ALA A 116 -9.23 10.65 -3.01
N VAL A 117 -9.50 9.65 -2.16
CA VAL A 117 -8.68 8.45 -1.99
C VAL A 117 -8.61 7.63 -3.29
N LEU A 118 -9.70 7.44 -4.03
CA LEU A 118 -9.67 6.68 -5.28
C LEU A 118 -8.98 7.42 -6.42
N SER A 119 -9.14 8.74 -6.50
CA SER A 119 -8.54 9.58 -7.55
C SER A 119 -7.09 10.01 -7.26
N ALA A 120 -6.54 9.62 -6.10
CA ALA A 120 -5.26 10.11 -5.59
C ALA A 120 -5.20 11.67 -5.56
N GLY A 121 -6.35 12.32 -5.41
CA GLY A 121 -6.49 13.77 -5.41
C GLY A 121 -6.68 14.33 -4.01
N GLY A 122 -6.42 15.62 -3.84
CA GLY A 122 -6.72 16.36 -2.61
C GLY A 122 -5.55 16.47 -1.64
N SER A 123 -5.84 16.44 -0.34
CA SER A 123 -4.85 16.71 0.70
C SER A 123 -3.69 15.70 0.70
N PRO A 124 -2.47 16.07 1.14
CA PRO A 124 -1.35 15.14 1.25
C PRO A 124 -1.67 13.88 2.05
N ALA A 125 -2.50 14.01 3.09
CA ALA A 125 -2.98 12.88 3.88
C ALA A 125 -3.89 11.96 3.06
N ALA A 126 -4.84 12.50 2.29
CA ALA A 126 -5.70 11.71 1.42
C ALA A 126 -4.91 10.98 0.32
N GLN A 127 -3.90 11.64 -0.24
CA GLN A 127 -2.99 11.04 -1.22
C GLN A 127 -2.15 9.91 -0.60
N LEU A 128 -1.64 10.09 0.61
CA LEU A 128 -0.90 9.06 1.33
C LEU A 128 -1.79 7.85 1.66
N ILE A 129 -3.02 8.10 2.14
CA ILE A 129 -4.02 7.04 2.38
C ILE A 129 -4.36 6.32 1.07
N SER A 130 -4.55 7.06 -0.02
CA SER A 130 -4.74 6.51 -1.38
C SER A 130 -3.62 5.55 -1.76
N GLY A 131 -2.36 5.99 -1.63
CA GLY A 131 -1.20 5.14 -1.92
C GLY A 131 -1.17 3.87 -1.10
N LEU A 132 -1.47 3.96 0.21
CA LEU A 132 -1.57 2.81 1.11
C LEU A 132 -2.71 1.87 0.69
N THR A 133 -3.89 2.40 0.36
CA THR A 133 -5.03 1.61 -0.11
C THR A 133 -4.68 0.87 -1.40
N TRP A 134 -4.08 1.54 -2.37
CA TRP A 134 -3.64 0.90 -3.62
C TRP A 134 -2.58 -0.18 -3.38
N PHE A 135 -1.64 0.05 -2.46
CA PHE A 135 -0.71 -1.00 -2.04
C PHE A 135 -1.45 -2.20 -1.44
N THR A 136 -2.39 -2.00 -0.52
CA THR A 136 -3.13 -3.12 0.09
C THR A 136 -3.96 -3.92 -0.92
N ILE A 137 -4.55 -3.25 -1.92
CA ILE A 137 -5.30 -3.92 -2.98
C ILE A 137 -4.35 -4.73 -3.86
N THR A 138 -3.24 -4.14 -4.30
CA THR A 138 -2.26 -4.81 -5.17
C THR A 138 -1.62 -6.03 -4.49
N ILE A 139 -1.23 -5.92 -3.23
CA ILE A 139 -0.66 -7.06 -2.49
C ILE A 139 -1.70 -8.15 -2.22
N SER A 140 -2.95 -7.78 -1.91
CA SER A 140 -4.03 -8.76 -1.71
C SER A 140 -4.36 -9.51 -2.99
N LEU A 141 -4.39 -8.82 -4.14
CA LEU A 141 -4.57 -9.43 -5.45
C LEU A 141 -3.38 -10.34 -5.81
N LEU A 142 -2.15 -9.95 -5.48
CA LEU A 142 -0.97 -10.78 -5.72
C LEU A 142 -1.00 -12.08 -4.89
N ILE A 143 -1.31 -11.98 -3.59
CA ILE A 143 -1.43 -13.14 -2.70
C ILE A 143 -2.62 -14.04 -3.12
N GLY A 144 -3.75 -13.44 -3.49
CA GLY A 144 -4.93 -14.17 -3.95
C GLY A 144 -4.71 -14.90 -5.28
N SER A 145 -4.14 -14.22 -6.27
CA SER A 145 -3.88 -14.79 -7.60
C SER A 145 -2.89 -15.94 -7.57
N THR A 146 -1.81 -15.83 -6.80
CA THR A 146 -0.83 -16.92 -6.63
C THR A 146 -1.45 -18.15 -5.99
N THR A 147 -2.34 -17.97 -5.00
CA THR A 147 -3.08 -19.07 -4.37
C THR A 147 -4.06 -19.74 -5.34
N ALA A 148 -4.79 -18.94 -6.13
CA ALA A 148 -5.74 -19.44 -7.11
C ALA A 148 -5.07 -20.21 -8.26
N VAL A 149 -3.95 -19.69 -8.79
CA VAL A 149 -3.16 -20.38 -9.82
C VAL A 149 -2.67 -21.73 -9.30
N ARG A 150 -2.21 -21.79 -8.04
CA ARG A 150 -1.79 -23.05 -7.43
C ARG A 150 -2.93 -24.05 -7.32
N MET A 151 -4.10 -23.63 -6.84
CA MET A 151 -5.28 -24.51 -6.75
C MET A 151 -5.71 -25.02 -8.13
N PHE A 152 -5.62 -24.17 -9.16
CA PHE A 152 -5.93 -24.57 -10.53
C PHE A 152 -4.93 -25.61 -11.06
N LEU A 153 -3.62 -25.40 -10.84
CA LEU A 153 -2.58 -26.34 -11.26
C LEU A 153 -2.67 -27.67 -10.52
N SER A 154 -2.94 -27.66 -9.21
CA SER A 154 -3.12 -28.90 -8.44
C SER A 154 -4.36 -29.69 -8.88
N ASN A 155 -5.46 -28.99 -9.20
CA ASN A 155 -6.70 -29.65 -9.65
C ASN A 155 -6.58 -30.27 -11.05
N GLN A 156 -5.83 -29.65 -11.97
CA GLN A 156 -5.57 -30.24 -13.29
C GLN A 156 -4.77 -31.55 -13.19
N TYR A 157 -3.91 -31.66 -12.19
CA TYR A 157 -3.08 -32.84 -11.98
C TYR A 157 -3.90 -34.06 -11.56
N ASP A 158 -4.83 -33.91 -10.61
CA ASP A 158 -5.67 -35.03 -10.15
C ASP A 158 -6.56 -35.63 -11.25
N ILE A 159 -7.03 -34.81 -12.19
CA ILE A 159 -7.89 -35.27 -13.30
C ILE A 159 -7.11 -36.15 -14.27
N GLY A 160 -5.82 -35.87 -14.49
CA GLY A 160 -4.96 -36.67 -15.38
C GLY A 160 -4.66 -38.07 -14.83
N TYR A 161 -4.47 -38.20 -13.51
CA TYR A 161 -4.15 -39.49 -12.88
C TYR A 161 -5.33 -40.45 -12.82
N GLN A 162 -6.55 -39.95 -12.60
CA GLN A 162 -7.72 -40.84 -12.54
C GLN A 162 -8.08 -41.44 -13.90
N HIS A 163 -7.85 -40.75 -15.02
CA HIS A 163 -8.13 -41.31 -16.35
C HIS A 163 -7.10 -42.34 -16.84
N GLY A 164 -5.87 -42.32 -16.32
CA GLY A 164 -4.83 -43.29 -16.67
C GLY A 164 -5.02 -44.68 -16.03
N ILE A 165 -5.62 -44.75 -14.84
CA ILE A 165 -5.75 -46.02 -14.09
C ILE A 165 -6.99 -46.83 -14.51
N SER A 166 -8.04 -46.19 -15.03
CA SER A 166 -9.27 -46.88 -15.45
C SER A 166 -9.13 -47.73 -16.72
N HIS A 167 -8.02 -47.63 -17.46
CA HIS A 167 -7.78 -48.42 -18.68
C HIS A 167 -6.81 -49.61 -18.50
N ALA A 168 -6.21 -49.79 -17.33
CA ALA A 168 -5.18 -50.83 -17.12
C ALA A 168 -5.71 -52.16 -16.53
N GLN A 169 -7.01 -52.31 -16.28
CA GLN A 169 -7.52 -53.51 -15.60
C GLN A 169 -8.66 -54.19 -16.36
N GLN A 170 -8.31 -54.84 -17.48
CA GLN A 170 -9.01 -56.04 -17.92
C GLN A 170 -8.14 -56.87 -18.89
N PRO A 171 -7.60 -58.01 -18.42
CA PRO A 171 -7.54 -59.19 -19.26
C PRO A 171 -8.25 -60.36 -18.58
N ASN A 172 -9.36 -60.76 -19.22
CA ASN A 172 -9.97 -62.08 -19.32
C ASN A 172 -9.55 -63.16 -18.30
N SER A 173 -10.54 -63.57 -17.50
CA SER A 173 -10.58 -64.88 -16.86
C SER A 173 -11.80 -65.66 -17.35
N GLU A 174 -11.71 -66.21 -18.56
CA GLU A 174 -12.58 -67.29 -19.06
C GLU A 174 -11.71 -68.17 -19.96
N ASP A 175 -11.23 -69.31 -19.46
CA ASP A 175 -11.75 -70.62 -19.88
C ASP A 175 -10.86 -71.83 -19.49
N GLU A 176 -11.59 -72.82 -19.00
CA GLU A 176 -11.46 -74.26 -19.17
C GLU A 176 -10.40 -75.13 -18.45
N ALA A 177 -10.98 -76.19 -17.87
CA ALA A 177 -10.42 -77.24 -17.07
C ALA A 177 -9.66 -78.32 -17.86
N SER A 178 -8.85 -79.08 -17.10
CA SER A 178 -8.46 -80.49 -17.32
C SER A 178 -7.34 -80.77 -18.33
N GLU A 179 -6.17 -81.21 -17.86
CA GLU A 179 -5.79 -82.63 -17.88
C GLU A 179 -4.37 -82.83 -17.34
N SER A 180 -4.20 -83.94 -16.61
CA SER A 180 -2.94 -84.53 -16.22
C SER A 180 -2.13 -85.01 -17.43
N VAL A 181 -0.80 -84.95 -17.36
CA VAL A 181 0.15 -86.07 -17.60
C VAL A 181 1.58 -85.52 -17.71
N MET A 182 2.51 -86.24 -17.08
CA MET A 182 3.97 -86.08 -17.19
C MET A 182 4.45 -86.36 -18.62
N ASP A 183 5.43 -85.60 -19.11
CA ASP A 183 6.71 -86.18 -19.54
C ASP A 183 7.75 -85.11 -19.91
N ASP A 184 9.00 -85.42 -19.55
CA ASP A 184 10.25 -84.79 -19.96
C ASP A 184 10.37 -84.72 -21.48
N VAL A 185 10.61 -83.52 -22.06
CA VAL A 185 11.44 -83.38 -23.27
C VAL A 185 12.15 -82.02 -23.30
N VAL A 186 13.48 -82.08 -23.29
CA VAL A 186 14.43 -81.03 -23.62
C VAL A 186 14.33 -80.67 -25.10
N VAL A 187 14.11 -79.39 -25.43
CA VAL A 187 14.39 -78.83 -26.77
C VAL A 187 14.94 -77.41 -26.63
N GLU A 188 16.21 -77.25 -26.97
CA GLU A 188 16.85 -75.98 -27.28
C GLU A 188 16.21 -75.35 -28.53
N GLY A 189 15.89 -74.05 -28.44
CA GLY A 189 15.45 -73.27 -29.58
C GLY A 189 15.28 -71.81 -29.20
N GLU A 190 16.30 -71.00 -29.45
CA GLU A 190 16.17 -69.54 -29.43
C GLU A 190 15.17 -69.07 -30.49
N PRO A 191 14.36 -68.05 -30.15
CA PRO A 191 14.10 -67.04 -31.16
C PRO A 191 14.11 -65.60 -30.61
N TRP A 192 14.98 -64.81 -31.25
CA TRP A 192 14.69 -63.46 -31.74
C TRP A 192 13.94 -62.50 -30.78
N GLY A 193 14.75 -61.80 -29.99
CA GLY A 193 14.66 -60.36 -29.71
C GLY A 193 13.30 -59.67 -29.88
N THR A 194 12.52 -59.67 -28.81
CA THR A 194 11.60 -58.57 -28.53
C THR A 194 12.30 -57.66 -27.52
N THR A 195 13.00 -56.64 -28.02
CA THR A 195 13.39 -55.51 -27.18
C THR A 195 12.10 -54.91 -26.63
N ALA A 196 11.81 -55.22 -25.37
CA ALA A 196 10.93 -54.39 -24.56
C ALA A 196 11.54 -52.98 -24.62
N ILE A 197 10.94 -52.13 -25.45
CA ILE A 197 11.07 -50.69 -25.28
C ILE A 197 10.43 -50.47 -23.91
N ALA A 198 11.26 -50.49 -22.87
CA ALA A 198 10.93 -49.82 -21.64
C ALA A 198 10.62 -48.40 -22.09
N GLU A 199 9.32 -48.10 -22.20
CA GLU A 199 8.82 -46.74 -22.17
C GLU A 199 9.47 -46.15 -20.93
N GLY A 200 10.56 -45.42 -21.15
CA GLY A 200 11.07 -44.49 -20.18
C GLY A 200 9.93 -43.53 -19.97
N GLU A 201 9.11 -43.82 -18.95
CA GLU A 201 8.27 -42.84 -18.30
C GLU A 201 9.17 -41.61 -18.20
N ALA A 202 8.85 -40.61 -19.02
CA ALA A 202 9.41 -39.29 -18.87
C ALA A 202 8.92 -38.85 -17.50
N GLN A 203 9.69 -39.20 -16.46
CA GLN A 203 9.66 -38.61 -15.15
C GLN A 203 9.95 -37.14 -15.41
N GLY A 204 8.88 -36.41 -15.74
CA GLY A 204 8.87 -34.97 -15.72
C GLY A 204 9.35 -34.62 -14.34
N SER A 205 10.59 -34.16 -14.25
CA SER A 205 11.17 -33.66 -13.01
C SER A 205 10.36 -32.43 -12.64
N HIS A 206 9.28 -32.65 -11.88
CA HIS A 206 8.44 -31.62 -11.34
C HIS A 206 9.32 -30.84 -10.35
N VAL A 207 9.79 -29.68 -10.78
CA VAL A 207 10.42 -28.70 -9.89
C VAL A 207 9.28 -28.06 -9.11
N GLU A 208 8.80 -28.75 -8.07
CA GLU A 208 8.06 -28.08 -6.99
C GLU A 208 9.08 -27.22 -6.23
N LEU A 209 9.20 -25.97 -6.66
CA LEU A 209 10.23 -25.05 -6.17
C LEU A 209 10.01 -24.69 -4.69
N PHE A 210 8.81 -24.91 -4.14
CA PHE A 210 8.46 -24.71 -2.72
C PHE A 210 7.30 -25.61 -2.25
N SER A 211 7.36 -26.05 -1.00
CA SER A 211 6.29 -26.82 -0.36
C SER A 211 5.02 -25.97 -0.10
N SER A 212 3.89 -26.62 0.20
CA SER A 212 2.65 -25.91 0.58
C SER A 212 2.81 -25.05 1.82
N GLN A 213 3.63 -25.52 2.76
CA GLN A 213 3.90 -24.88 4.03
C GLN A 213 4.80 -23.66 3.85
N GLU A 214 5.90 -23.78 3.10
CA GLU A 214 6.83 -22.68 2.78
C GLU A 214 6.12 -21.50 2.13
N TRP A 215 5.19 -21.79 1.22
CA TRP A 215 4.41 -20.74 0.58
C TRP A 215 3.55 -19.94 1.55
N GLN A 216 2.92 -20.61 2.53
CA GLN A 216 2.15 -19.93 3.57
C GLN A 216 3.04 -19.04 4.45
N TYR A 217 4.25 -19.48 4.76
CA TYR A 217 5.23 -18.67 5.49
C TYR A 217 5.62 -17.42 4.70
N ILE A 218 5.90 -17.55 3.40
CA ILE A 218 6.23 -16.41 2.54
C ILE A 218 5.06 -15.41 2.52
N GLN A 219 3.81 -15.88 2.34
CA GLN A 219 2.63 -15.02 2.38
C GLN A 219 2.46 -14.29 3.72
N LEU A 220 2.71 -15.00 4.83
CA LEU A 220 2.66 -14.43 6.18
C LEU A 220 3.71 -13.33 6.36
N VAL A 221 4.95 -13.56 5.91
CA VAL A 221 6.05 -12.61 5.96
C VAL A 221 5.77 -11.38 5.11
N LEU A 222 5.24 -11.58 3.89
CA LEU A 222 4.83 -10.50 3.00
C LEU A 222 3.78 -9.59 3.65
N ALA A 223 2.74 -10.20 4.22
CA ALA A 223 1.65 -9.50 4.88
C ALA A 223 2.13 -8.76 6.14
N ALA A 224 2.91 -9.44 7.00
CA ALA A 224 3.45 -8.86 8.22
C ALA A 224 4.39 -7.68 7.94
N GLY A 225 5.31 -7.84 6.98
CA GLY A 225 6.24 -6.78 6.55
C GLY A 225 5.55 -5.57 5.96
N GLY A 226 4.54 -5.81 5.10
CA GLY A 226 3.70 -4.75 4.56
C GLY A 226 2.96 -3.98 5.66
N LEU A 227 2.37 -4.70 6.62
CA LEU A 227 1.64 -4.11 7.75
C LEU A 227 2.56 -3.28 8.66
N GLY A 228 3.75 -3.79 8.99
CA GLY A 228 4.76 -3.04 9.73
C GLY A 228 5.15 -1.73 9.04
N SER A 229 5.34 -1.78 7.73
CA SER A 229 5.63 -0.57 6.97
C SER A 229 4.46 0.40 6.89
N ILE A 230 3.22 -0.07 6.77
CA ILE A 230 2.02 0.78 6.80
C ILE A 230 1.96 1.54 8.13
N VAL A 231 2.14 0.83 9.25
CA VAL A 231 2.16 1.44 10.59
C VAL A 231 3.30 2.47 10.69
N SER A 232 4.50 2.15 10.20
CA SER A 232 5.64 3.08 10.16
C SER A 232 5.31 4.36 9.38
N VAL A 233 4.65 4.25 8.22
CA VAL A 233 4.21 5.40 7.41
C VAL A 233 3.15 6.22 8.16
N MET A 234 2.16 5.58 8.77
CA MET A 234 1.09 6.26 9.53
C MET A 234 1.63 7.02 10.75
N LEU A 235 2.63 6.47 11.44
CA LEU A 235 3.27 7.17 12.56
C LEU A 235 4.05 8.42 12.11
N ARG A 236 4.58 8.41 10.87
CA ARG A 236 5.35 9.52 10.30
C ARG A 236 4.50 10.55 9.54
N SER A 237 3.31 10.18 9.06
CA SER A 237 2.45 11.06 8.24
C SER A 237 2.05 12.35 8.96
N ARG A 238 1.93 12.31 10.29
CA ARG A 238 1.69 13.51 11.13
C ARG A 238 2.76 14.60 10.94
N LYS A 239 3.99 14.23 10.59
CA LYS A 239 5.09 15.20 10.34
C LYS A 239 5.07 15.75 8.91
N LEU A 240 4.40 15.07 7.97
CA LEU A 240 4.27 15.47 6.57
C LEU A 240 3.21 16.57 6.38
N GLU A 241 2.20 16.64 7.25
CA GLU A 241 1.16 17.67 7.19
C GLU A 241 1.70 19.11 7.31
N ASN A 242 2.81 19.29 8.03
CA ASN A 242 3.45 20.60 8.23
C ASN A 242 4.48 20.97 7.15
N ARG A 243 4.83 20.08 6.22
CA ARG A 243 5.84 20.36 5.18
C ARG A 243 5.17 20.68 3.85
N ASN A 244 5.16 21.97 3.52
CA ASN A 244 4.93 22.61 2.21
C ASN A 244 4.18 21.78 1.14
N ARG A 245 2.89 22.12 0.89
CA ARG A 245 1.96 21.50 -0.07
C ARG A 245 2.36 21.61 -1.57
N SER A 246 3.61 21.96 -1.91
CA SER A 246 3.98 22.39 -3.27
C SER A 246 4.14 21.25 -4.30
N GLN A 247 4.07 19.97 -3.90
CA GLN A 247 4.23 18.83 -4.83
C GLN A 247 3.15 17.77 -4.60
N SER A 248 2.08 17.84 -5.40
CA SER A 248 0.79 17.16 -5.25
C SER A 248 0.77 15.65 -5.52
N VAL A 249 1.90 14.97 -5.72
CA VAL A 249 1.90 13.52 -6.04
C VAL A 249 2.88 12.70 -5.18
N ILE A 250 3.80 13.37 -4.50
CA ILE A 250 4.80 12.72 -3.66
C ILE A 250 4.18 11.91 -2.50
N PRO A 251 3.16 12.40 -1.78
CA PRO A 251 2.56 11.65 -0.67
C PRO A 251 1.94 10.33 -1.11
N PHE A 252 1.36 10.27 -2.31
CA PHE A 252 0.83 9.04 -2.89
C PHE A 252 1.93 8.00 -3.09
N PHE A 253 3.02 8.36 -3.77
CA PHE A 253 4.13 7.45 -4.01
C PHE A 253 4.81 7.00 -2.72
N ILE A 254 4.88 7.88 -1.71
CA ILE A 254 5.36 7.50 -0.37
C ILE A 254 4.44 6.45 0.24
N GLY A 255 3.11 6.64 0.18
CA GLY A 255 2.14 5.68 0.70
C GLY A 255 2.19 4.33 -0.02
N PHE A 256 2.47 4.32 -1.33
CA PHE A 256 2.54 3.09 -2.12
C PHE A 256 3.88 2.35 -2.03
N PHE A 257 5.00 3.05 -2.27
CA PHE A 257 6.31 2.42 -2.40
C PHE A 257 6.98 2.13 -1.05
N LYS A 258 6.70 2.89 0.02
CA LYS A 258 7.30 2.56 1.32
C LYS A 258 6.91 1.16 1.81
N PRO A 259 5.64 0.76 1.76
CA PRO A 259 5.26 -0.63 2.06
C PRO A 259 5.95 -1.68 1.20
N VAL A 260 6.15 -1.43 -0.09
CA VAL A 260 6.90 -2.35 -0.98
C VAL A 260 8.32 -2.55 -0.46
N VAL A 261 9.01 -1.47 -0.09
CA VAL A 261 10.36 -1.53 0.49
C VAL A 261 10.34 -2.29 1.82
N GLY A 262 9.37 -2.01 2.69
CA GLY A 262 9.22 -2.73 3.96
C GLY A 262 9.02 -4.22 3.78
N THR A 263 8.14 -4.64 2.87
CA THR A 263 7.92 -6.05 2.52
C THR A 263 9.20 -6.73 2.01
N ALA A 264 9.97 -6.07 1.14
CA ALA A 264 11.24 -6.61 0.65
C ALA A 264 12.28 -6.78 1.79
N PHE A 265 12.36 -5.83 2.70
CA PHE A 265 13.24 -5.94 3.87
C PHE A 265 12.81 -7.06 4.84
N SER A 266 11.52 -7.28 5.01
CA SER A 266 11.02 -8.39 5.82
C SER A 266 11.37 -9.76 5.23
N LEU A 267 11.27 -9.92 3.90
CA LEU A 267 11.75 -11.12 3.22
C LEU A 267 13.25 -11.33 3.43
N LEU A 268 14.05 -10.27 3.26
CA LEU A 268 15.48 -10.33 3.48
C LEU A 268 15.82 -10.72 4.93
N ALA A 269 15.14 -10.13 5.91
CA ALA A 269 15.37 -10.43 7.33
C ALA A 269 15.09 -11.90 7.66
N VAL A 270 13.98 -12.45 7.16
CA VAL A 270 13.65 -13.87 7.35
C VAL A 270 14.66 -14.77 6.63
N ALA A 271 15.04 -14.45 5.39
CA ALA A 271 16.05 -15.21 4.66
C ALA A 271 17.41 -15.24 5.39
N LEU A 272 17.83 -14.13 6.00
CA LEU A 272 19.05 -14.07 6.79
C LEU A 272 19.01 -14.94 8.05
N ILE A 273 17.83 -15.06 8.67
CA ILE A 273 17.63 -15.93 9.84
C ILE A 273 17.65 -17.40 9.41
N GLU A 274 16.92 -17.76 8.35
CA GLU A 274 16.89 -19.13 7.81
C GLU A 274 18.26 -19.59 7.28
N SER A 275 19.07 -18.67 6.76
CA SER A 275 20.43 -18.98 6.31
C SER A 275 21.43 -19.16 7.46
N GLU A 276 20.99 -19.05 8.73
CA GLU A 276 21.82 -19.08 9.95
C GLU A 276 22.94 -18.01 9.99
N ILE A 277 22.94 -17.04 9.06
CA ILE A 277 23.88 -15.91 9.06
C ILE A 277 23.68 -15.05 10.33
N VAL A 278 22.43 -14.95 10.80
CA VAL A 278 22.06 -14.27 12.04
C VAL A 278 21.53 -15.28 13.03
N VAL A 279 22.43 -15.84 13.84
CA VAL A 279 22.03 -16.69 14.97
C VAL A 279 21.45 -15.80 16.07
N VAL A 280 20.14 -15.86 16.24
CA VAL A 280 19.51 -15.23 17.40
C VAL A 280 19.65 -16.21 18.56
N SER A 281 20.38 -15.84 19.61
CA SER A 281 20.64 -16.73 20.75
C SER A 281 19.34 -17.02 21.51
N GLY A 282 19.05 -18.30 21.79
CA GLY A 282 17.81 -18.74 22.44
C GLY A 282 16.69 -19.14 21.47
N PHE A 283 17.01 -19.30 20.19
CA PHE A 283 16.07 -19.66 19.14
C PHE A 283 16.44 -21.03 18.59
N ASN A 284 15.52 -21.99 18.71
CA ASN A 284 15.59 -23.24 17.98
C ASN A 284 14.29 -23.39 17.17
N PRO A 285 14.31 -23.24 15.84
CA PRO A 285 13.10 -23.33 15.01
C PRO A 285 12.42 -24.71 15.08
N SER A 286 13.06 -25.71 15.71
CA SER A 286 12.52 -27.04 15.95
C SER A 286 11.48 -27.13 17.09
N ASP A 287 11.31 -26.09 17.92
CA ASP A 287 10.35 -26.14 19.04
C ASP A 287 8.98 -25.57 18.61
N ALA A 288 7.99 -26.48 18.48
CA ALA A 288 6.57 -26.23 18.19
C ALA A 288 6.28 -25.32 16.98
N GLU A 289 5.81 -25.93 15.88
CA GLU A 289 5.46 -25.30 14.60
C GLU A 289 4.65 -23.98 14.72
N THR A 290 3.76 -23.88 15.71
CA THR A 290 2.95 -22.68 15.97
C THR A 290 3.76 -21.49 16.52
N GLN A 291 4.77 -21.74 17.37
CA GLN A 291 5.59 -20.67 17.94
C GLN A 291 6.49 -20.04 16.88
N SER A 292 7.01 -20.86 15.95
CA SER A 292 7.77 -20.38 14.79
C SER A 292 6.98 -19.37 13.94
N LYS A 293 5.69 -19.65 13.66
CA LYS A 293 4.81 -18.79 12.84
C LYS A 293 4.66 -17.38 13.41
N TYR A 294 4.35 -17.28 14.70
CA TYR A 294 4.20 -15.97 15.35
C TYR A 294 5.52 -15.21 15.45
N LEU A 295 6.63 -15.92 15.59
CA LEU A 295 7.94 -15.31 15.60
C LEU A 295 8.30 -14.73 14.22
N TYR A 296 8.14 -15.49 13.13
CA TYR A 296 8.36 -14.97 11.78
C TYR A 296 7.48 -13.77 11.50
N PHE A 297 6.22 -13.81 11.93
CA PHE A 297 5.32 -12.66 11.85
C PHE A 297 5.87 -11.45 12.59
N ALA A 298 6.29 -11.60 13.85
CA ALA A 298 6.81 -10.51 14.67
C ALA A 298 8.09 -9.91 14.05
N ILE A 299 9.03 -10.75 13.62
CA ILE A 299 10.28 -10.33 12.99
C ILE A 299 9.99 -9.61 11.66
N ALA A 300 9.16 -10.20 10.81
CA ALA A 300 8.77 -9.60 9.54
C ALA A 300 8.07 -8.25 9.76
N PHE A 301 7.16 -8.16 10.72
CA PHE A 301 6.48 -6.91 11.09
C PHE A 301 7.48 -5.84 11.54
N ILE A 302 8.40 -6.19 12.44
CA ILE A 302 9.45 -5.28 12.92
C ILE A 302 10.35 -4.84 11.76
N ALA A 303 10.82 -5.78 10.92
CA ALA A 303 11.62 -5.49 9.74
C ALA A 303 10.91 -4.57 8.73
N GLY A 304 9.57 -4.58 8.70
CA GLY A 304 8.75 -3.65 7.92
C GLY A 304 8.96 -2.18 8.31
N PHE A 305 9.47 -1.89 9.50
CA PHE A 305 9.91 -0.54 9.93
C PHE A 305 11.28 -0.13 9.35
N SER A 306 11.83 -0.91 8.41
CA SER A 306 13.12 -0.82 7.71
C SER A 306 13.85 0.52 7.78
N GLU A 307 13.21 1.65 7.52
CA GLU A 307 13.81 2.99 7.62
C GLU A 307 14.47 3.30 8.99
N VAL A 308 14.07 2.66 10.09
CA VAL A 308 14.75 2.77 11.41
C VAL A 308 15.80 1.68 11.61
N LEU A 309 15.55 0.47 11.11
CA LEU A 309 16.34 -0.72 11.44
C LEU A 309 17.47 -1.00 10.46
N VAL A 310 17.35 -0.54 9.22
CA VAL A 310 18.30 -0.80 8.12
C VAL A 310 19.72 -0.38 8.46
N PRO A 311 19.98 0.82 9.03
CA PRO A 311 21.36 1.22 9.38
C PRO A 311 21.98 0.27 10.40
N ASP A 312 21.22 -0.09 11.44
CA ASP A 312 21.70 -0.97 12.52
C ASP A 312 21.90 -2.41 12.05
N PHE A 313 21.03 -2.90 11.15
CA PHE A 313 21.10 -4.25 10.62
C PHE A 313 22.28 -4.42 9.65
N LEU A 314 22.49 -3.44 8.75
CA LEU A 314 23.65 -3.42 7.84
C LEU A 314 24.97 -3.41 8.61
N ALA A 315 25.07 -2.55 9.63
CA ALA A 315 26.28 -2.45 10.46
C ALA A 315 26.62 -3.78 11.17
N ARG A 316 25.60 -4.53 11.61
CA ARG A 316 25.79 -5.85 12.25
C ARG A 316 26.19 -6.93 11.24
N THR A 317 25.58 -6.95 10.06
CA THR A 317 25.92 -7.90 9.00
C THR A 317 27.35 -7.69 8.50
N GLU A 318 27.76 -6.44 8.26
CA GLU A 318 29.15 -6.10 7.90
C GLU A 318 30.14 -6.58 8.97
N LYS A 319 29.83 -6.32 10.25
CA LYS A 319 30.67 -6.78 11.37
C LYS A 319 30.79 -8.31 11.43
N SER A 320 29.69 -9.03 11.19
CA SER A 320 29.67 -10.50 11.21
C SER A 320 30.51 -11.10 10.07
N MET A 321 30.35 -10.58 8.84
CA MET A 321 31.14 -11.06 7.69
C MET A 321 32.63 -10.76 7.82
N ILE A 322 33.00 -9.61 8.40
CA ILE A 322 34.41 -9.25 8.61
C ILE A 322 35.04 -10.09 9.75
N SER A 323 34.29 -10.37 10.83
CA SER A 323 34.79 -11.14 11.98
C SER A 323 34.89 -12.65 11.72
N GLY A 324 34.09 -13.20 10.80
CA GLY A 324 34.15 -14.61 10.43
C GLY A 324 35.47 -15.04 9.75
N ASN A 325 36.28 -14.09 9.27
CA ASN A 325 37.51 -14.38 8.52
C ASN A 325 38.80 -14.24 9.35
N SER A 326 38.74 -13.77 10.61
CA SER A 326 39.93 -13.57 11.45
C SER A 326 40.29 -14.77 12.33
N ASN A 327 39.40 -15.75 12.52
CA ASN A 327 39.63 -16.89 13.41
C ASN A 327 40.39 -18.08 12.78
N LYS A 328 40.92 -17.96 11.56
CA LYS A 328 41.59 -19.07 10.85
C LYS A 328 43.13 -18.94 10.80
N LYS A 329 43.73 -18.02 11.56
CA LYS A 329 45.19 -17.80 11.54
C LYS A 329 45.96 -18.22 12.79
N ASP A 330 45.30 -18.66 13.85
CA ASP A 330 45.95 -18.91 15.13
C ASP A 330 46.15 -20.41 15.47
N ASP A 331 45.74 -21.33 14.58
CA ASP A 331 45.94 -22.79 14.74
C ASP A 331 47.10 -23.36 13.89
N LEU A 332 47.97 -22.49 13.37
CA LEU A 332 49.21 -22.88 12.67
C LEU A 332 50.41 -22.16 13.28
N SER A 333 50.67 -22.44 14.56
CA SER A 333 51.95 -22.12 15.22
C SER A 333 52.25 -23.11 16.33
#